data_AF-A0A959T8F5-F1
#
_entry.id   AF-A0A959T8F5-F1
#
_cell.length_a   1.000
_cell.length_b   1.000
_cell.length_c   1.000
_cell.angle_alpha   90.00
_cell.angle_beta   90.00
_cell.angle_gamma   90.00
#
_symmetry.space_group_name_H-M   'P 1'
#
loop_
_entity.id
_entity.type
_entity.pdbx_description
1 polymer ?
#
loop_
_entity_poly.entity_id
_entity_poly.type
_entity_poly.pdbx_seq_one_letter_code
_entity_poly.pdbx_strand_id
1 'polypeptide(L)' 'GYGIMPLYDLAVTYILAGELDKAFEQLEFNLSNPGYFTVEFLKGDVRYDGARKDPRYGALLKKYALEQVPA' A
#
# COMPACT_ATOMS: atom_id res chain seq x y z
N GLY A 1 14.49 -16.85 -0.87
CA GLY A 1 13.24 -17.59 -1.09
C GLY A 1 12.13 -16.58 -1.21
N TYR A 2 11.45 -16.52 -2.37
CA TYR A 2 10.39 -15.56 -2.69
C TYR A 2 9.10 -15.94 -1.95
N GLY A 3 9.12 -15.85 -0.62
CA GLY A 3 7.94 -15.91 0.23
C GLY A 3 7.29 -14.54 0.23
N ILE A 4 6.47 -14.29 -0.78
CA ILE A 4 5.64 -13.11 -0.90
C ILE A 4 4.72 -13.06 0.32
N MET A 5 4.72 -11.96 1.07
CA MET A 5 3.88 -11.86 2.27
C MET A 5 2.40 -11.76 1.86
N PRO A 6 1.52 -12.70 2.26
CA PRO A 6 0.13 -12.77 1.78
C PRO A 6 -0.69 -11.49 1.95
N LEU A 7 -0.37 -10.69 2.98
CA LEU A 7 -1.04 -9.41 3.25
C LEU A 7 -0.73 -8.32 2.20
N TYR A 8 0.44 -8.38 1.58
CA TYR A 8 0.83 -7.42 0.53
C TYR A 8 0.16 -7.79 -0.79
N ASP A 9 0.03 -9.08 -1.05
CA ASP A 9 -0.66 -9.58 -2.23
C ASP A 9 -2.15 -9.28 -2.20
N LEU A 10 -2.79 -9.26 -1.03
CA LEU A 10 -4.22 -8.99 -0.95
C LEU A 10 -4.60 -7.59 -1.46
N ALA A 11 -3.81 -6.57 -1.12
CA ALA A 11 -4.01 -5.22 -1.66
C ALA A 11 -3.86 -5.20 -3.19
N VAL A 12 -2.84 -5.89 -3.71
CA VAL A 12 -2.62 -6.02 -5.16
C VAL A 12 -3.78 -6.78 -5.82
N THR A 13 -4.28 -7.85 -5.22
CA THR A 13 -5.44 -8.61 -5.72
C THR A 13 -6.67 -7.72 -5.86
N TYR A 14 -6.97 -6.89 -4.84
CA TYR A 14 -8.09 -5.96 -4.91
C TYR A 14 -7.90 -4.90 -6.01
N ILE A 15 -6.70 -4.37 -6.19
CA ILE A 15 -6.39 -3.43 -7.29
C ILE A 15 -6.65 -4.08 -8.65
N LEU A 16 -6.15 -5.30 -8.85
CA LEU A 16 -6.33 -6.05 -10.11
C LEU A 16 -7.79 -6.41 -10.38
N ALA A 17 -8.59 -6.65 -9.32
CA ALA A 17 -10.02 -6.89 -9.42
C ALA A 17 -10.85 -5.60 -9.62
N GLY A 18 -10.25 -4.42 -9.56
CA GLY A 18 -10.94 -3.13 -9.60
C GLY A 18 -11.68 -2.78 -8.30
N GLU A 19 -11.51 -3.56 -7.24
CA GLU A 19 -12.11 -3.34 -5.92
C GLU A 19 -11.29 -2.31 -5.11
N LEU A 20 -11.17 -1.09 -5.63
CA LEU A 20 -10.26 -0.07 -5.09
C LEU A 20 -10.57 0.30 -3.63
N ASP A 21 -11.83 0.25 -3.20
CA ASP A 21 -12.20 0.52 -1.81
C ASP A 21 -11.52 -0.46 -0.84
N LYS A 22 -11.63 -1.77 -1.11
CA LYS A 22 -10.97 -2.81 -0.32
C LYS A 22 -9.45 -2.75 -0.45
N ALA A 23 -8.93 -2.37 -1.62
CA ALA A 23 -7.50 -2.14 -1.78
C ALA A 23 -7.00 -1.06 -0.82
N PHE A 24 -7.70 0.08 -0.74
CA PHE A 24 -7.30 1.16 0.17
C PHE A 24 -7.42 0.78 1.65
N GLU A 25 -8.44 0.02 2.04
CA GLU A 25 -8.55 -0.53 3.40
C GLU A 25 -7.35 -1.42 3.74
N GLN A 26 -6.94 -2.31 2.82
CA GLN A 26 -5.80 -3.18 3.05
C GLN A 26 -4.46 -2.41 3.06
N LEU A 27 -4.31 -1.39 2.21
CA LEU A 27 -3.10 -0.56 2.19
C LEU A 27 -2.95 0.26 3.48
N GLU A 28 -4.05 0.83 3.99
CA GLU A 28 -4.11 1.51 5.29
C GLU A 28 -3.70 0.57 6.42
N PHE A 29 -4.29 -0.63 6.47
CA PHE A 29 -3.94 -1.64 7.45
C PHE A 29 -2.45 -2.02 7.39
N ASN A 30 -1.91 -2.22 6.19
CA ASN A 30 -0.50 -2.58 6.04
C ASN A 30 0.43 -1.45 6.49
N LEU A 31 0.11 -0.19 6.20
CA LEU A 31 0.92 0.97 6.58
C LEU A 31 0.78 1.37 8.06
N SER A 32 -0.35 1.07 8.71
CA SER A 32 -0.57 1.37 10.13
C SER A 32 0.19 0.45 11.08
N ASN A 33 0.70 -0.68 10.58
CA ASN A 33 1.44 -1.66 11.36
C ASN A 33 2.95 -1.51 11.11
N PRO A 34 3.78 -1.38 12.17
CA PRO A 34 5.23 -1.34 12.00
C PRO A 34 5.74 -2.58 11.27
N GLY A 35 6.54 -2.38 10.21
CA GLY A 35 7.08 -3.49 9.44
C GLY A 35 7.73 -3.06 8.13
N TYR A 36 7.92 -4.02 7.22
CA TYR A 36 8.56 -3.80 5.93
C TYR A 36 7.68 -3.10 4.89
N PHE A 37 6.40 -2.87 5.19
CA PHE A 37 5.48 -2.19 4.28
C PHE A 37 5.54 -0.68 4.49
N THR A 38 6.41 -0.02 3.74
CA THR A 38 6.62 1.42 3.86
C THR A 38 5.99 2.19 2.71
N VAL A 39 5.91 3.51 2.86
CA VAL A 39 5.51 4.41 1.76
C VAL A 39 6.47 4.28 0.57
N GLU A 40 7.77 4.11 0.82
CA GLU A 40 8.80 3.93 -0.20
C GLU A 40 8.61 2.64 -0.98
N PHE A 41 8.27 1.53 -0.29
CA PHE A 41 7.95 0.26 -0.91
C PHE A 41 6.79 0.41 -1.91
N LEU A 42 5.70 1.04 -1.46
CA LEU A 42 4.51 1.32 -2.28
C LEU A 42 4.81 2.15 -3.53
N LYS A 43 5.66 3.18 -3.40
CA LYS A 43 6.09 4.02 -4.53
C LYS A 43 6.96 3.26 -5.53
N GLY A 44 7.76 2.30 -5.06
CA GLY A 44 8.70 1.55 -5.90
C GLY A 44 8.06 0.38 -6.66
N ASP A 45 6.96 -0.18 -6.16
CA ASP A 45 6.36 -1.39 -6.73
C ASP A 45 5.28 -1.08 -7.77
N VAL A 46 5.49 -1.58 -9.00
CA VAL A 46 4.60 -1.39 -10.16
C VAL A 46 3.24 -2.06 -10.00
N ARG A 47 3.11 -3.04 -9.11
CA ARG A 47 1.83 -3.73 -8.86
C ARG A 47 0.76 -2.80 -8.31
N TYR A 48 1.14 -1.64 -7.76
CA TYR A 48 0.22 -0.61 -7.27
C TYR A 48 -0.14 0.45 -8.32
N ASP A 49 0.35 0.36 -9.55
CA ASP A 49 0.08 1.35 -10.62
C ASP A 49 -1.42 1.57 -10.87
N GLY A 50 -2.23 0.52 -10.70
CA GLY A 50 -3.70 0.59 -10.84
C GLY A 50 -4.36 1.53 -9.82
N ALA A 51 -3.74 1.77 -8.66
CA ALA A 51 -4.24 2.69 -7.64
C ALA A 51 -3.65 4.11 -7.75
N ARG A 52 -2.54 4.32 -8.47
CA ARG A 52 -1.79 5.60 -8.47
C ARG A 52 -2.57 6.79 -9.02
N LYS A 53 -3.54 6.54 -9.92
CA LYS A 53 -4.38 7.59 -10.51
C LYS A 53 -5.52 8.02 -9.57
N ASP A 54 -5.82 7.21 -8.55
CA ASP A 54 -6.85 7.54 -7.58
C ASP A 54 -6.29 8.57 -6.58
N PRO A 55 -6.97 9.70 -6.35
CA PRO A 55 -6.48 10.74 -5.43
C PRO A 55 -6.29 10.23 -4.00
N ARG A 56 -6.99 9.16 -3.58
CA ARG A 56 -6.81 8.52 -2.27
C ARG A 56 -5.41 7.95 -2.09
N TYR A 57 -4.76 7.51 -3.17
CA TYR A 57 -3.39 6.99 -3.12
C TYR A 57 -2.40 8.08 -2.68
N GLY A 58 -2.47 9.26 -3.30
CA GLY A 58 -1.64 10.39 -2.90
C GLY A 58 -1.88 10.83 -1.46
N ALA A 59 -3.15 10.83 -1.01
CA ALA A 59 -3.51 11.15 0.37
C ALA A 59 -2.95 10.14 1.38
N LEU A 60 -3.06 8.84 1.06
CA LEU A 60 -2.54 7.76 1.89
C LEU A 60 -1.02 7.85 2.06
N LEU A 61 -0.28 8.02 0.96
CA LEU A 61 1.18 8.17 1.03
C LEU A 61 1.58 9.39 1.85
N LYS A 62 0.86 10.52 1.73
CA LYS A 62 1.15 11.73 2.50
C LYS A 62 0.91 11.51 4.00
N LYS A 63 -0.16 10.81 4.37
CA LYS A 63 -0.47 10.48 5.77
C LYS A 63 0.68 9.70 6.42
N TYR A 64 1.10 8.61 5.79
CA TYR A 64 2.09 7.72 6.40
C TYR A 64 3.54 8.13 6.17
N ALA A 65 3.85 9.01 5.19
CA ALA A 65 5.20 9.55 5.02
C ALA A 65 5.63 10.44 6.21
N LEU A 66 4.66 11.06 6.89
CA LEU A 66 4.91 11.91 8.06
C LEU A 66 5.02 11.09 9.35
N GLU A 67 4.40 9.91 9.40
CA GLU A 67 4.36 9.04 10.57
C GLU A 67 5.49 8.00 10.60
N GLN A 68 6.13 7.72 9.47
CA GLN A 68 7.24 6.75 9.36
C GLN A 68 8.63 7.35 9.70
N VAL A 69 8.71 8.57 10.22
CA VAL A 69 9.98 9.11 10.75
C VAL A 69 10.28 8.43 12.09
N PRO A 70 11.34 7.59 12.20
CA PRO A 70 11.76 7.09 13.50
C PRO A 70 12.28 8.26 14.35
N ALA A 71 11.90 8.26 15.63
CA ALA A 71 12.55 9.07 16.65
C ALA A 71 14.03 8.70 16.81
#